data_AF-A0AAC9JDT4-F1
#
_entry.id   AF-A0AAC9JDT4-F1
#
_cell.length_a   1.000
_cell.length_b   1.000
_cell.length_c   1.000
_cell.angle_alpha   90.00
_cell.angle_beta   90.00
_cell.angle_gamma   90.00
#
_symmetry.space_group_name_H-M   'P 1'
#
loop_
_entity.id
_entity.type
_entity.pdbx_description
1 polymer ?
#
loop_
_entity_poly.entity_id
_entity_poly.type
_entity_poly.pdbx_seq_one_letter_code
_entity_poly.pdbx_strand_id
1 'polypeptide(L)' 'MKKHLNNDQIADRLLASLEVENDNQLAKALGVERQQIRQFRDSPSIRLNQVIMSVLIEENEKLKAGAD' A
#
# COMPACT_ATOMS: atom_id res chain seq x y z
N MET A 1 5.66 15.32 -13.52
CA MET A 1 4.51 14.71 -12.82
C MET A 1 5.05 13.74 -11.79
N LYS A 2 4.57 13.76 -10.53
CA LYS A 2 4.92 12.72 -9.56
C LYS A 2 4.45 11.37 -10.10
N LYS A 3 5.31 10.35 -10.07
CA LYS A 3 4.90 8.98 -10.42
C LYS A 3 4.01 8.46 -9.29
N HIS A 4 2.75 8.21 -9.58
CA HIS A 4 1.85 7.55 -8.64
C HIS A 4 2.19 6.07 -8.51
N LEU A 5 2.00 5.52 -7.32
CA LEU A 5 2.19 4.09 -7.09
C LEU A 5 1.06 3.31 -7.74
N ASN A 6 1.39 2.18 -8.36
CA ASN A 6 0.39 1.19 -8.76
C ASN A 6 -0.01 0.32 -7.56
N ASN A 7 -0.99 -0.57 -7.73
CA ASN A 7 -1.52 -1.36 -6.62
C ASN A 7 -0.51 -2.34 -6.02
N ASP A 8 0.35 -2.93 -6.85
CA ASP A 8 1.46 -3.77 -6.36
C ASP A 8 2.40 -2.97 -5.47
N GLN A 9 2.82 -1.80 -5.93
CA GLN A 9 3.71 -0.92 -5.17
C GLN A 9 3.06 -0.43 -3.87
N ILE A 10 1.76 -0.13 -3.89
CA ILE A 10 1.01 0.21 -2.69
C ILE A 10 1.01 -0.96 -1.70
N ALA A 11 0.71 -2.19 -2.17
CA ALA A 11 0.69 -3.37 -1.32
C ALA A 11 2.08 -3.65 -0.71
N ASP A 12 3.15 -3.53 -1.51
CA ASP A 12 4.51 -3.76 -1.04
C ASP A 12 4.96 -2.71 -0.01
N ARG A 13 4.56 -1.44 -0.18
CA ARG A 13 4.79 -0.39 0.83
C ARG A 13 4.03 -0.65 2.12
N LEU A 14 2.81 -1.16 2.03
CA LEU A 14 2.03 -1.55 3.20
C LEU A 14 2.65 -2.76 3.92
N LEU A 15 3.18 -3.74 3.19
CA LEU A 15 3.93 -4.86 3.78
C LEU A 15 5.10 -4.34 4.63
N ALA A 16 5.92 -3.46 4.05
CA ALA A 16 7.06 -2.87 4.74
C ALA A 16 6.63 -2.03 5.95
N SER A 17 5.60 -1.19 5.81
CA SER A 17 5.14 -0.31 6.90
C SER A 17 4.48 -1.06 8.05
N LEU A 18 3.90 -2.23 7.81
CA LEU A 18 3.25 -3.07 8.82
C LEU A 18 4.17 -4.19 9.31
N GLU A 19 5.41 -4.25 8.84
CA GLU A 19 6.41 -5.26 9.20
C GLU A 19 5.91 -6.70 8.98
N VAL A 20 5.24 -6.93 7.85
CA VAL A 20 4.74 -8.24 7.43
C VAL A 20 5.35 -8.66 6.10
N GLU A 21 5.45 -9.97 5.89
CA GLU A 21 6.28 -10.55 4.84
C GLU A 21 5.51 -10.96 3.59
N ASN A 22 4.18 -11.13 3.68
CA ASN A 22 3.38 -11.66 2.59
C ASN A 22 1.91 -11.25 2.66
N ASP A 23 1.20 -11.44 1.54
CA ASP A 23 -0.22 -11.07 1.40
C ASP A 23 -1.15 -11.75 2.41
N ASN A 24 -0.82 -12.94 2.92
CA ASN A 24 -1.64 -13.58 3.97
C ASN A 24 -1.55 -12.79 5.28
N GLN A 25 -0.34 -12.43 5.67
CA GLN A 25 -0.10 -11.63 6.88
C GLN A 25 -0.68 -10.22 6.71
N LEU A 26 -0.56 -9.63 5.52
CA LEU A 26 -1.17 -8.34 5.19
C LEU A 26 -2.70 -8.39 5.31
N ALA A 27 -3.33 -9.39 4.72
CA ALA A 27 -4.78 -9.58 4.80
C ALA A 27 -5.26 -9.69 6.25
N LYS A 28 -4.52 -10.46 7.06
CA LYS A 28 -4.79 -10.59 8.50
C LYS A 28 -4.64 -9.26 9.24
N ALA A 29 -3.58 -8.49 8.95
CA ALA A 29 -3.33 -7.20 9.58
C ALA A 29 -4.41 -6.16 9.22
N LEU A 30 -4.95 -6.23 8.00
CA LEU A 30 -5.99 -5.32 7.51
C LEU A 30 -7.43 -5.80 7.78
N GLY A 31 -7.61 -7.01 8.33
CA GLY A 31 -8.94 -7.58 8.60
C GLY A 31 -9.75 -7.91 7.35
N VAL A 32 -9.08 -8.29 6.26
CA VAL A 32 -9.68 -8.61 4.96
C VAL A 32 -9.32 -10.01 4.49
N GLU A 33 -9.98 -10.51 3.45
CA GLU A 33 -9.63 -11.79 2.84
C GLU A 33 -8.40 -11.66 1.93
N ARG A 34 -7.56 -12.70 1.89
CA ARG A 34 -6.40 -12.77 0.99
C ARG A 34 -6.78 -12.55 -0.48
N GLN A 35 -7.95 -13.04 -0.90
CA GLN A 35 -8.42 -12.87 -2.27
C GLN A 35 -8.62 -11.40 -2.63
N GLN A 36 -9.03 -10.56 -1.66
CA GLN A 36 -9.21 -9.13 -1.87
C GLN A 36 -7.86 -8.42 -2.08
N ILE A 37 -6.81 -8.81 -1.35
CA ILE A 37 -5.44 -8.31 -1.57
C ILE A 37 -4.96 -8.66 -2.98
N ARG A 38 -5.17 -9.91 -3.40
CA ARG A 38 -4.79 -10.36 -4.74
C ARG A 38 -5.56 -9.60 -5.84
N GLN A 39 -6.86 -9.43 -5.70
CA GLN A 39 -7.68 -8.65 -6.63
C GLN A 39 -7.25 -7.20 -6.71
N PHE A 40 -6.83 -6.62 -5.58
CA PHE A 40 -6.28 -5.27 -5.54
C PHE A 40 -4.99 -5.18 -6.35
N ARG A 41 -4.02 -6.07 -6.10
CA ARG A 41 -2.74 -6.18 -6.84
C ARG A 41 -2.96 -6.32 -8.35
N ASP A 42 -3.78 -7.27 -8.74
CA ASP A 42 -4.03 -7.62 -10.15
C ASP A 42 -4.80 -6.54 -10.93
N SER A 43 -5.34 -5.51 -10.27
CA SER A 43 -6.14 -4.47 -10.91
C SER A 43 -5.25 -3.45 -11.66
N PRO A 44 -5.39 -3.33 -13.00
CA PRO A 44 -4.50 -2.52 -13.83
C PRO A 44 -4.78 -1.00 -13.78
N SER A 45 -5.85 -0.57 -13.11
CA SER A 45 -6.31 0.82 -13.16
C SER A 45 -5.82 1.66 -11.98
N ILE A 46 -5.04 2.71 -12.28
CA ILE A 46 -4.80 3.82 -11.34
C ILE A 46 -6.07 4.69 -11.30
N ARG A 47 -6.75 4.72 -10.14
CA ARG A 47 -7.92 5.57 -9.90
C ARG A 47 -7.58 6.64 -8.86
N LEU A 48 -8.50 7.57 -8.63
CA LEU A 48 -8.35 8.62 -7.61
C LEU A 48 -7.92 8.05 -6.25
N ASN A 49 -8.46 6.88 -5.89
CA ASN A 49 -8.18 6.15 -4.67
C ASN A 49 -6.67 5.85 -4.53
N GLN A 50 -6.02 5.40 -5.59
CA GLN A 50 -4.59 5.10 -5.64
C GLN A 50 -3.73 6.36 -5.56
N VAL A 51 -4.19 7.45 -6.18
CA VAL A 51 -3.53 8.75 -6.07
C VAL A 51 -3.54 9.22 -4.62
N ILE A 52 -4.69 9.14 -3.95
CA ILE A 52 -4.84 9.46 -2.52
C ILE A 52 -3.93 8.56 -1.68
N MET A 53 -3.98 7.24 -1.88
CA MET A 53 -3.14 6.28 -1.15
C MET A 53 -1.64 6.57 -1.32
N SER A 54 -1.19 6.86 -2.55
CA SER A 54 0.20 7.19 -2.82
C SER A 54 0.66 8.41 -2.04
N VAL A 55 -0.15 9.47 -2.02
CA VAL A 55 0.15 10.69 -1.27
C VAL A 55 0.18 10.41 0.23
N LEU A 56 -0.79 9.68 0.77
CA LEU A 56 -0.83 9.35 2.19
C LEU A 56 0.37 8.51 2.65
N ILE A 57 0.80 7.54 1.84
CA ILE A 57 2.00 6.73 2.13
C ILE A 57 3.25 7.62 2.11
N GLU A 58 3.43 8.44 1.06
CA GLU A 58 4.57 9.36 0.96
C GLU A 58 4.66 10.32 2.16
N GLU A 59 3.54 10.91 2.58
CA GLU A 59 3.52 11.84 3.72
C GLU A 59 3.79 11.13 5.05
N ASN A 60 3.27 9.91 5.24
CA ASN A 60 3.55 9.12 6.44
C ASN A 60 5.04 8.75 6.55
N GLU A 61 5.66 8.36 5.43
CA GLU A 61 7.11 8.07 5.41
C GLU A 61 7.95 9.30 5.76
N LYS A 62 7.57 10.48 5.27
CA LYS A 62 8.25 11.74 5.63
C LYS A 62 8.10 12.08 7.11
N LEU A 63 6.91 11.87 7.67
CA LEU A 63 6.66 12.12 9.09
C LEU A 63 7.52 11.22 9.98
N LYS A 64 7.65 9.93 9.61
CA LYS A 64 8.56 9.01 10.32
C LYS A 64 10.02 9.45 10.21
N ALA A 65 10.48 9.80 9.01
CA ALA A 65 11.88 10.22 8.79
C ALA A 65 12.26 11.55 9.48
N GLY A 66 11.30 12.39 9.84
CA GLY A 66 11.53 13.62 10.61
C GLY A 66 11.31 13.48 12.13
N ALA A 67 10.88 12.31 12.59
CA ALA A 67 10.69 12.00 14.01
C ALA A 67 11.91 11.29 14.63
N ASP A 68 12.82 10.79 13.80
CA ASP A 68 14.14 10.25 14.16
C ASP A 68 15.22 11.36 14.16
#